data_AF-A0A4Q7YSB0-F1
#
_entry.id   AF-A0A4Q7YSB0-F1
#
_cell.length_a   1.000
_cell.length_b   1.000
_cell.length_c   1.000
_cell.angle_alpha   90.00
_cell.angle_beta   90.00
_cell.angle_gamma   90.00
#
_symmetry.space_group_name_H-M   'P 1'
#
loop_
_entity.id
_entity.type
_entity.pdbx_description
1 polymer ?
#
loop_
_entity_poly.entity_id
_entity_poly.type
_entity_poly.pdbx_seq_one_letter_code
_entity_poly.pdbx_strand_id
1 'polypeptide(L)'
;MANVVKKHSISSDLAQKMVDEAVAKARELGVSENVAILDDGGNLKAFSRMDGAPLLSIEIAQNKAYTALFGVSTQDFFNFIQGDPSLLAGIPTLSRVAAYGGGFPVKVNGEIVGAIGLSGAPTVQNDVDCAKAALALVCGEQGSIALFRTHVAQRTEGQEDPGERAGPGADRHTDAGRSSHQGGEGDVRIPDPAGNDGST
;
A
#
# COMPACT_ATOMS: atom_id res chain seq x y z
N MET A 1 -0.05 14.01 42.36
CA MET A 1 -0.92 13.55 41.25
C MET A 1 -0.09 12.63 40.36
N ALA A 2 -0.66 11.53 39.87
CA ALA A 2 0.05 10.64 38.94
C ALA A 2 0.18 11.32 37.56
N ASN A 3 1.38 11.30 36.98
CA ASN A 3 1.66 11.85 35.65
C ASN A 3 1.27 10.82 34.57
N VAL A 4 0.01 10.82 34.15
CA VAL A 4 -0.56 9.81 33.23
C VAL A 4 -1.31 10.46 32.07
N VAL A 5 -1.37 9.76 30.95
CA VAL A 5 -2.12 10.15 29.75
C VAL A 5 -3.25 9.14 29.52
N LYS A 6 -4.43 9.63 29.13
CA LYS A 6 -5.57 8.80 28.71
C LYS A 6 -5.51 8.61 27.19
N LYS A 7 -5.84 7.40 26.72
CA LYS A 7 -5.86 7.05 25.30
C LYS A 7 -7.04 6.14 25.01
N HIS A 8 -7.68 6.30 23.85
CA HIS A 8 -8.79 5.44 23.44
C HIS A 8 -8.29 4.16 22.76
N SER A 9 -9.03 3.08 22.95
CA SER A 9 -8.70 1.75 22.46
C SER A 9 -9.95 1.02 22.01
N ILE A 10 -9.83 0.22 20.96
CA ILE A 10 -10.95 -0.55 20.41
C ILE A 10 -11.44 -1.59 21.44
N SER A 11 -12.76 -1.70 21.59
CA SER A 11 -13.37 -2.74 22.43
C SER A 11 -13.29 -4.11 21.76
N SER A 12 -13.34 -5.19 22.56
CA SER A 12 -13.47 -6.56 22.03
C SER A 12 -14.71 -6.70 21.14
N ASP A 13 -15.81 -6.07 21.52
CA ASP A 13 -17.09 -6.20 20.84
C ASP A 13 -17.07 -5.53 19.46
N LEU A 14 -16.45 -4.35 19.35
CA LEU A 14 -16.27 -3.70 18.06
C LEU A 14 -15.28 -4.49 17.19
N ALA A 15 -14.17 -4.97 17.78
CA ALA A 15 -13.20 -5.79 17.06
C ALA A 15 -13.84 -7.05 16.46
N GLN A 16 -14.67 -7.76 17.22
CA GLN A 16 -15.37 -8.95 16.71
C GLN A 16 -16.35 -8.60 15.58
N LYS A 17 -17.15 -7.53 15.73
CA LYS A 17 -18.08 -7.09 14.68
C LYS A 17 -17.34 -6.73 13.37
N MET A 18 -16.19 -6.08 13.48
CA MET A 18 -15.36 -5.76 12.31
C MET A 18 -14.82 -7.02 11.62
N VAL A 19 -14.41 -8.03 12.40
CA VAL A 19 -14.01 -9.33 11.85
C VAL A 19 -15.18 -10.00 11.12
N ASP A 20 -16.36 -10.02 11.74
CA ASP A 20 -17.55 -10.66 11.16
C ASP A 20 -17.96 -9.99 9.84
N GLU A 21 -17.91 -8.67 9.77
CA GLU A 21 -18.23 -7.89 8.56
C GLU A 21 -17.21 -8.13 7.44
N ALA A 22 -15.91 -8.13 7.75
CA ALA A 22 -14.87 -8.46 6.77
C ALA A 22 -15.04 -9.89 6.22
N VAL A 23 -15.33 -10.86 7.10
CA VAL A 23 -15.56 -12.26 6.71
C VAL A 23 -16.84 -12.39 5.86
N ALA A 24 -17.90 -11.65 6.18
CA ALA A 24 -19.10 -11.60 5.37
C ALA A 24 -18.77 -11.08 3.96
N LYS A 25 -17.99 -10.00 3.86
CA LYS A 25 -17.56 -9.46 2.57
C LYS A 25 -16.70 -10.43 1.77
N ALA A 26 -15.76 -11.11 2.42
CA ALA A 26 -14.94 -12.13 1.77
C ALA A 26 -15.78 -13.28 1.19
N ARG A 27 -16.83 -13.71 1.90
CA ARG A 27 -17.78 -14.71 1.41
C ARG A 27 -18.55 -14.22 0.18
N GLU A 28 -19.01 -12.97 0.18
CA GLU A 28 -19.67 -12.37 -0.99
C GLU A 28 -18.76 -12.35 -2.22
N LEU A 29 -17.47 -12.08 -2.02
CA LEU A 29 -16.46 -12.04 -3.08
C LEU A 29 -15.97 -13.44 -3.49
N GLY A 30 -16.38 -14.50 -2.79
CA GLY A 30 -15.93 -15.86 -3.06
C GLY A 30 -14.45 -16.09 -2.74
N VAL A 31 -13.89 -15.39 -1.75
CA VAL A 31 -12.48 -15.50 -1.34
C VAL A 31 -12.35 -15.98 0.10
N SER A 32 -11.13 -16.39 0.48
CA SER A 32 -10.80 -16.84 1.83
C SER A 32 -9.61 -16.06 2.36
N GLU A 33 -9.80 -15.39 3.50
CA GLU A 33 -8.83 -14.44 4.05
C GLU A 33 -8.58 -14.69 5.54
N ASN A 34 -7.49 -14.10 6.03
CA ASN A 34 -7.22 -13.88 7.44
C ASN A 34 -7.55 -12.42 7.76
N VAL A 35 -8.29 -12.18 8.84
CA VAL A 35 -8.65 -10.85 9.32
C VAL A 35 -8.09 -10.67 10.71
N ALA A 36 -7.29 -9.64 10.92
CA ALA A 36 -6.67 -9.30 12.20
C ALA A 36 -7.11 -7.90 12.65
N ILE A 37 -7.50 -7.77 13.92
CA ILE A 37 -7.75 -6.49 14.58
C ILE A 37 -6.76 -6.32 15.74
N LEU A 38 -6.03 -5.21 15.75
CA LEU A 38 -5.16 -4.81 16.85
C LEU A 38 -5.74 -3.62 17.62
N ASP A 39 -5.44 -3.53 18.91
CA ASP A 39 -5.65 -2.30 19.69
C ASP A 39 -4.60 -1.22 19.41
N ASP A 40 -4.79 -0.05 20.04
CA ASP A 40 -3.89 1.11 19.92
C ASP A 40 -2.47 0.87 20.44
N GLY A 41 -2.25 -0.23 21.18
CA GLY A 41 -0.96 -0.70 21.65
C GLY A 41 -0.33 -1.77 20.76
N GLY A 42 -0.99 -2.19 19.68
CA GLY A 42 -0.49 -3.21 18.76
C GLY A 42 -0.68 -4.65 19.22
N ASN A 43 -1.60 -4.89 20.16
CA ASN A 43 -1.95 -6.23 20.66
C ASN A 43 -3.18 -6.77 19.94
N LEU A 44 -3.19 -8.09 19.69
CA LEU A 44 -4.28 -8.75 18.99
C LEU A 44 -5.57 -8.73 19.84
N LYS A 45 -6.65 -8.20 19.26
CA LYS A 45 -7.97 -8.11 19.90
C LYS A 45 -8.97 -9.12 19.35
N ALA A 46 -8.95 -9.32 18.05
CA ALA A 46 -9.76 -10.30 17.36
C ALA A 46 -9.02 -10.82 16.12
N PHE A 47 -9.25 -12.08 15.79
CA PHE A 47 -8.65 -12.71 14.62
C PHE A 47 -9.59 -13.78 14.07
N SER A 48 -9.71 -13.85 12.75
CA SER A 48 -10.37 -14.95 12.06
C SER A 48 -9.51 -15.42 10.91
N ARG A 49 -9.31 -16.73 10.83
CA ARG A 49 -8.77 -17.40 9.63
C ARG A 49 -9.92 -18.15 8.99
N MET A 50 -10.32 -17.72 7.80
CA MET A 50 -11.32 -18.45 7.03
C MET A 50 -10.78 -19.81 6.60
N ASP A 51 -11.66 -20.80 6.51
CA ASP A 51 -11.32 -22.09 5.92
C ASP A 51 -10.82 -21.89 4.48
N GLY A 52 -9.73 -22.56 4.11
CA GLY A 52 -9.07 -22.38 2.81
C GLY A 52 -8.13 -21.18 2.71
N ALA A 53 -8.08 -20.27 3.70
CA ALA A 53 -7.15 -19.14 3.67
C ALA A 53 -5.68 -19.62 3.80
N PRO A 54 -4.73 -19.04 3.04
CA PRO A 54 -3.32 -19.43 3.06
C PRO A 54 -2.67 -19.33 4.45
N LEU A 55 -1.78 -20.28 4.77
CA LEU A 55 -1.04 -20.31 6.05
C LEU A 55 -0.19 -19.05 6.27
N LEU A 56 0.57 -18.65 5.24
CA LEU A 56 1.45 -17.48 5.28
C LEU A 56 0.69 -16.18 5.60
N SER A 57 -0.57 -16.11 5.20
CA SER A 57 -1.40 -14.92 5.36
C SER A 57 -1.83 -14.62 6.80
N ILE A 58 -1.66 -15.56 7.74
CA ILE A 58 -1.93 -15.32 9.17
C ILE A 58 -1.05 -14.20 9.71
N GLU A 59 0.27 -14.32 9.50
CA GLU A 59 1.23 -13.34 10.01
C GLU A 59 1.15 -12.04 9.21
N ILE A 60 0.94 -12.13 7.89
CA ILE A 60 0.79 -10.96 7.02
C ILE A 60 -0.38 -10.08 7.48
N ALA A 61 -1.54 -10.66 7.77
CA ALA A 61 -2.70 -9.90 8.23
C ALA A 61 -2.40 -9.12 9.53
N GLN A 62 -1.73 -9.77 10.49
CA GLN A 62 -1.32 -9.14 11.74
C GLN A 62 -0.27 -8.03 11.52
N ASN A 63 0.70 -8.25 10.64
CA ASN A 63 1.76 -7.29 10.33
C ASN A 63 1.22 -6.08 9.53
N LYS A 64 0.23 -6.29 8.65
CA LYS A 64 -0.49 -5.20 7.97
C LYS A 64 -1.28 -4.35 8.97
N ALA A 65 -1.99 -4.97 9.92
CA ALA A 65 -2.68 -4.25 10.98
C ALA A 65 -1.68 -3.45 11.85
N TYR A 66 -0.56 -4.06 12.24
CA TYR A 66 0.49 -3.39 13.00
C TYR A 66 1.05 -2.17 12.27
N THR A 67 1.38 -2.33 10.99
CA THR A 67 1.88 -1.24 10.15
C THR A 67 0.88 -0.09 10.03
N ALA A 68 -0.42 -0.41 9.96
CA ALA A 68 -1.46 0.60 9.86
C ALA A 68 -1.65 1.43 11.15
N LEU A 69 -1.14 0.98 12.30
CA LEU A 69 -1.10 1.80 13.53
C LEU A 69 -0.21 3.04 13.40
N PHE A 70 0.65 3.10 12.38
CA PHE A 70 1.42 4.31 12.04
C PHE A 70 0.53 5.43 11.47
N GLY A 71 -0.77 5.17 11.30
CA GLY A 71 -1.80 6.19 11.06
C GLY A 71 -2.23 6.36 9.61
N VAL A 72 -1.66 5.56 8.71
CA VAL A 72 -1.98 5.51 7.28
C VAL A 72 -2.26 4.06 6.85
N SER A 73 -2.88 3.86 5.69
CA SER A 73 -3.04 2.51 5.14
C SER A 73 -1.68 1.91 4.79
N THR A 74 -1.57 0.59 4.76
CA THR A 74 -0.32 -0.08 4.36
C THR A 74 0.07 0.22 2.91
N GLN A 75 -0.90 0.53 2.05
CA GLN A 75 -0.65 0.97 0.68
C GLN A 75 -0.07 2.39 0.65
N ASP A 76 -0.63 3.32 1.43
CA ASP A 76 -0.10 4.68 1.53
C ASP A 76 1.30 4.69 2.17
N PHE A 77 1.52 3.82 3.16
CA PHE A 77 2.82 3.63 3.77
C PHE A 77 3.86 3.13 2.75
N PHE A 78 3.50 2.16 1.91
CA PHE A 78 4.36 1.74 0.79
C PHE A 78 4.66 2.89 -0.17
N ASN A 79 3.61 3.65 -0.55
CA ASN A 79 3.75 4.77 -1.47
C ASN A 79 4.65 5.88 -0.92
N PHE A 80 4.71 6.03 0.40
CA PHE A 80 5.61 6.95 1.08
C PHE A 80 7.07 6.47 1.01
N ILE A 81 7.33 5.20 1.38
CA ILE A 81 8.71 4.69 1.45
C ILE A 81 9.33 4.45 0.07
N GLN A 82 8.55 4.16 -0.98
CA GLN A 82 9.08 3.92 -2.32
C GLN A 82 9.79 5.15 -2.94
N GLY A 83 9.51 6.35 -2.43
CA GLY A 83 10.13 7.59 -2.88
C GLY A 83 11.56 7.80 -2.36
N ASP A 84 12.01 6.98 -1.41
CA ASP A 84 13.34 7.07 -0.79
C ASP A 84 14.02 5.68 -0.81
N PRO A 85 15.12 5.52 -1.58
CA PRO A 85 15.83 4.24 -1.67
C PRO A 85 16.32 3.68 -0.33
N SER A 86 16.68 4.53 0.63
CA SER A 86 17.12 4.10 1.95
C SER A 86 15.96 3.55 2.77
N LEU A 87 14.79 4.21 2.71
CA LEU A 87 13.59 3.71 3.39
C LEU A 87 13.09 2.43 2.74
N LEU A 88 13.05 2.37 1.41
CA LEU A 88 12.60 1.18 0.68
C LEU A 88 13.50 -0.04 0.95
N ALA A 89 14.80 0.16 1.15
CA ALA A 89 15.71 -0.92 1.52
C ALA A 89 15.63 -1.33 3.00
N GLY A 90 15.43 -0.38 3.91
CA GLY A 90 15.49 -0.63 5.36
C GLY A 90 14.16 -1.03 5.99
N ILE A 91 13.05 -0.40 5.63
CA ILE A 91 11.76 -0.63 6.28
C ILE A 91 11.25 -2.08 6.11
N PRO A 92 11.36 -2.72 4.93
CA PRO A 92 10.94 -4.12 4.78
C PRO A 92 11.75 -5.12 5.61
N THR A 93 12.91 -4.75 6.18
CA THR A 93 13.70 -5.65 7.04
C THR A 93 13.24 -5.65 8.49
N LEU A 94 12.29 -4.80 8.86
CA LEU A 94 11.76 -4.71 10.22
C LEU A 94 10.81 -5.87 10.51
N SER A 95 11.05 -6.59 11.61
CA SER A 95 10.12 -7.62 12.09
C SER A 95 8.78 -6.98 12.39
N ARG A 96 7.71 -7.42 11.70
CA ARG A 96 6.31 -6.96 11.80
C ARG A 96 5.85 -5.87 10.83
N VAL A 97 6.71 -5.31 10.00
CA VAL A 97 6.25 -4.31 9.00
C VAL A 97 5.85 -4.99 7.70
N ALA A 98 4.65 -4.71 7.22
CA ALA A 98 4.12 -5.16 5.94
C ALA A 98 3.62 -3.94 5.14
N ALA A 99 4.45 -3.45 4.23
CA ALA A 99 4.19 -2.27 3.40
C ALA A 99 3.57 -2.67 2.06
N TYR A 100 2.35 -3.23 2.07
CA TYR A 100 1.54 -3.49 0.89
C TYR A 100 0.06 -3.59 1.27
N GLY A 101 -0.84 -3.25 0.36
CA GLY A 101 -2.26 -3.00 0.64
C GLY A 101 -3.00 -4.10 1.41
N GLY A 102 -4.00 -3.69 2.20
CA GLY A 102 -4.86 -4.57 3.02
C GLY A 102 -4.85 -4.26 4.52
N GLY A 103 -4.05 -3.30 5.00
CA GLY A 103 -4.09 -2.80 6.38
C GLY A 103 -4.54 -1.35 6.46
N PHE A 104 -5.36 -1.04 7.48
CA PHE A 104 -5.95 0.28 7.68
C PHE A 104 -6.07 0.65 9.17
N PRO A 105 -5.84 1.92 9.54
CA PRO A 105 -6.10 2.39 10.89
C PRO A 105 -7.60 2.43 11.16
N VAL A 106 -8.01 2.02 12.36
CA VAL A 106 -9.36 2.23 12.86
C VAL A 106 -9.40 3.56 13.59
N LYS A 107 -10.11 4.53 13.03
CA LYS A 107 -10.21 5.89 13.57
C LYS A 107 -11.61 6.16 14.11
N VAL A 108 -11.70 6.67 15.34
CA VAL A 108 -12.94 7.13 15.97
C VAL A 108 -12.72 8.58 16.39
N ASN A 109 -13.56 9.51 15.90
CA ASN A 109 -13.43 10.94 16.19
C ASN A 109 -12.02 11.51 15.90
N GLY A 110 -11.36 10.98 14.86
CA GLY A 110 -9.99 11.39 14.48
C GLY A 110 -8.85 10.73 15.27
N GLU A 111 -9.14 9.99 16.33
CA GLU A 111 -8.14 9.23 17.11
C GLU A 111 -8.01 7.79 16.59
N ILE A 112 -6.78 7.29 16.50
CA ILE A 112 -6.52 5.88 16.17
C ILE A 112 -6.77 5.04 17.43
N VAL A 113 -7.81 4.23 17.40
CA VAL A 113 -8.18 3.33 18.51
C VAL A 113 -7.70 1.89 18.29
N GLY A 114 -7.19 1.59 17.10
CA GLY A 114 -6.72 0.28 16.69
C GLY A 114 -6.42 0.23 15.20
N ALA A 115 -6.27 -0.98 14.66
CA ALA A 115 -6.04 -1.20 13.25
C ALA A 115 -6.62 -2.54 12.78
N ILE A 116 -6.97 -2.61 11.50
CA ILE A 116 -7.41 -3.83 10.81
C ILE A 116 -6.38 -4.21 9.75
N GLY A 117 -6.16 -5.50 9.55
CA GLY A 117 -5.30 -6.04 8.49
C GLY A 117 -5.87 -7.33 7.91
N LEU A 118 -5.85 -7.44 6.58
CA LEU A 118 -6.37 -8.57 5.83
C LEU A 118 -5.33 -9.15 4.89
N SER A 119 -5.34 -10.48 4.76
CA SER A 119 -4.52 -11.18 3.77
C SER A 119 -5.10 -12.56 3.47
N GLY A 120 -5.09 -12.91 2.19
CA GLY A 120 -5.32 -14.29 1.74
C GLY A 120 -6.06 -14.38 0.41
N ALA A 121 -6.70 -13.29 -0.01
CA ALA A 121 -7.40 -13.29 -1.29
C ALA A 121 -6.43 -13.31 -2.48
N PRO A 122 -6.93 -13.73 -3.66
CA PRO A 122 -6.14 -13.74 -4.89
C PRO A 122 -5.62 -12.36 -5.32
N THR A 123 -6.24 -11.27 -4.87
CA THR A 123 -5.81 -9.91 -5.19
C THR A 123 -5.76 -9.03 -3.95
N VAL A 124 -4.84 -8.07 -3.93
CA VAL A 124 -4.78 -7.03 -2.89
C VAL A 124 -6.05 -6.19 -2.85
N GLN A 125 -6.74 -6.02 -3.98
CA GLN A 125 -7.99 -5.26 -4.03
C GLN A 125 -9.10 -5.93 -3.22
N ASN A 126 -9.16 -7.27 -3.23
CA ASN A 126 -10.11 -8.02 -2.41
C ASN A 126 -9.82 -7.83 -0.91
N ASP A 127 -8.55 -7.93 -0.47
CA ASP A 127 -8.15 -7.64 0.91
C ASP A 127 -8.62 -6.21 1.32
N VAL A 128 -8.44 -5.24 0.41
CA VAL A 128 -8.84 -3.84 0.62
C VAL A 128 -10.37 -3.67 0.72
N ASP A 129 -11.13 -4.35 -0.13
CA ASP A 129 -12.60 -4.24 -0.17
C ASP A 129 -13.22 -4.85 1.10
N CYS A 130 -12.70 -5.99 1.56
CA CYS A 130 -13.08 -6.60 2.83
C CYS A 130 -12.73 -5.69 4.03
N ALA A 131 -11.55 -5.04 4.01
CA ALA A 131 -11.17 -4.07 5.05
C ALA A 131 -12.14 -2.88 5.12
N LYS A 132 -12.50 -2.34 3.95
CA LYS A 132 -13.38 -1.18 3.83
C LYS A 132 -14.80 -1.49 4.30
N ALA A 133 -15.30 -2.70 4.03
CA ALA A 133 -16.59 -3.14 4.56
C ALA A 133 -16.60 -3.09 6.10
N ALA A 134 -15.59 -3.67 6.75
CA ALA A 134 -15.46 -3.62 8.20
C ALA A 134 -15.31 -2.19 8.77
N LEU A 135 -14.53 -1.33 8.10
CA LEU A 135 -14.35 0.07 8.51
C LEU A 135 -15.64 0.90 8.42
N ALA A 136 -16.57 0.53 7.54
CA ALA A 136 -17.85 1.22 7.40
C ALA A 136 -18.68 1.20 8.70
N LEU A 137 -18.49 0.19 9.56
CA LEU A 137 -19.12 0.10 10.89
C LEU A 137 -18.72 1.24 11.84
N VAL A 138 -17.56 1.87 11.59
CA VAL A 138 -16.96 2.88 12.47
C VAL A 138 -17.11 4.29 11.89
N CYS A 139 -17.43 4.39 10.59
CA CYS A 139 -17.50 5.63 9.83
C CYS A 139 -18.89 6.32 9.81
N GLY A 140 -19.86 5.89 10.62
CA GLY A 140 -21.15 6.60 10.85
C GLY A 140 -21.38 6.78 12.35
N GLU A 141 -21.58 7.96 12.92
CA GLU A 141 -22.58 8.99 12.58
C GLU A 141 -22.05 10.45 12.48
N GLN A 142 -20.75 10.75 12.56
CA GLN A 142 -20.27 12.14 12.45
C GLN A 142 -18.91 12.24 11.75
N GLY A 143 -18.90 12.76 10.52
CA GLY A 143 -17.75 13.48 9.95
C GLY A 143 -16.90 12.76 8.90
N SER A 144 -17.19 13.08 7.63
CA SER A 144 -16.23 13.17 6.52
C SER A 144 -15.73 11.87 5.85
N ILE A 145 -16.59 11.27 5.04
CA ILE A 145 -16.18 10.75 3.72
C ILE A 145 -16.13 11.93 2.74
N ALA A 146 -15.32 12.96 3.03
CA ALA A 146 -15.26 14.16 2.19
C ALA A 146 -13.99 15.02 2.33
N LEU A 147 -12.81 14.50 2.65
CA LEU A 147 -11.57 15.31 2.60
C LEU A 147 -10.33 14.52 2.13
N PHE A 148 -10.41 13.91 0.94
CA PHE A 148 -9.24 13.53 0.16
C PHE A 148 -9.42 13.93 -1.31
N ARG A 149 -9.71 15.22 -1.55
CA ARG A 149 -9.55 15.84 -2.87
C ARG A 149 -8.35 16.78 -2.83
N THR A 150 -7.27 16.28 -3.41
CA THR A 150 -6.28 16.97 -4.24
C THR A 150 -5.84 18.37 -3.80
N HIS A 151 -4.61 18.47 -3.27
CA HIS A 151 -3.80 19.69 -3.32
C HIS A 151 -2.42 19.35 -3.89
N VAL A 152 -2.38 19.05 -5.20
CA VAL A 152 -1.19 19.23 -6.03
C VAL A 152 -1.68 19.80 -7.35
N ALA A 153 -0.94 20.80 -7.86
CA ALA A 153 -1.14 21.56 -9.09
C ALA A 153 -2.02 22.82 -8.99
N GLN A 154 -1.48 23.89 -8.39
CA GLN A 154 -1.61 25.26 -8.93
C GLN A 154 -0.40 26.10 -8.51
N ARG A 155 0.70 26.03 -9.28
CA ARG A 155 1.66 27.12 -9.47
C ARG A 155 2.39 26.88 -10.79
N THR A 156 1.85 27.44 -11.88
CA THR A 156 2.58 28.01 -13.02
C THR A 156 1.56 28.54 -14.03
N GLU A 157 1.06 29.75 -13.77
CA GLU A 157 0.58 30.69 -14.77
C GLU A 157 1.21 32.02 -14.30
N GLY A 158 2.15 32.62 -15.01
CA GLY A 158 1.96 33.21 -16.34
C GLY A 158 2.04 34.72 -16.16
N GLN A 159 3.24 35.26 -15.95
CA GLN A 159 3.49 36.70 -15.94
C GLN A 159 3.97 37.08 -17.35
N GLU A 160 3.05 37.54 -18.19
CA GLU A 160 3.37 38.16 -19.47
C GLU A 160 3.90 39.59 -19.24
N ASP A 161 5.00 39.93 -19.92
CA ASP A 161 5.63 41.25 -19.96
C ASP A 161 5.36 41.87 -21.35
N PRO A 162 4.82 43.10 -21.48
CA PRO A 162 4.48 43.66 -22.78
C PRO A 162 5.57 44.59 -23.31
N GLY A 163 6.11 44.24 -24.48
CA GLY A 163 6.62 45.21 -25.46
C GLY A 163 8.08 45.00 -25.89
N GLU A 164 8.29 44.71 -27.17
CA GLU A 164 8.79 45.69 -28.14
C GLU A 164 8.83 45.06 -29.56
N ARG A 165 8.39 45.82 -30.57
CA ARG A 165 8.36 45.42 -31.99
C ARG A 165 9.68 45.80 -32.67
N ALA A 166 10.19 44.93 -33.55
CA ALA A 166 10.83 45.33 -34.82
C ALA A 166 10.99 44.11 -35.74
N GLY A 167 10.71 44.29 -37.04
CA GLY A 167 10.62 43.25 -38.08
C GLY A 167 11.95 42.87 -38.78
N PRO A 168 11.94 42.49 -40.08
CA PRO A 168 12.41 41.17 -40.52
C PRO A 168 13.64 41.16 -41.44
N GLY A 169 14.32 40.01 -41.53
CA GLY A 169 15.33 39.68 -42.56
C GLY A 169 15.74 38.20 -42.41
N ALA A 170 15.35 37.30 -43.30
CA ALA A 170 16.02 36.95 -44.56
C ALA A 170 17.29 36.08 -44.37
N ASP A 171 17.17 34.83 -44.85
CA ASP A 171 18.13 34.10 -45.69
C ASP A 171 19.27 33.22 -45.11
N ARG A 172 19.33 32.03 -45.73
CA ARG A 172 20.48 31.13 -46.05
C ARG A 172 20.79 29.96 -45.08
N HIS A 173 20.57 28.72 -45.55
CA HIS A 173 21.56 27.72 -46.04
C HIS A 173 22.29 27.00 -44.87
N THR A 174 22.56 25.70 -44.77
CA THR A 174 22.76 24.52 -45.66
C THR A 174 22.79 23.29 -44.72
N ASP A 175 22.16 22.16 -45.04
CA ASP A 175 22.73 20.92 -45.63
C ASP A 175 23.40 19.89 -44.68
N ALA A 176 23.08 18.62 -44.98
CA ALA A 176 23.80 17.36 -44.81
C ALA A 176 24.16 16.78 -43.43
N GLY A 177 23.85 15.49 -43.25
CA GLY A 177 24.49 14.63 -42.25
C GLY A 177 23.81 13.27 -42.01
N ARG A 178 24.06 12.30 -42.89
CA ARG A 178 23.53 10.93 -42.90
C ARG A 178 24.39 9.96 -42.07
N SER A 179 23.88 8.73 -41.89
CA SER A 179 24.54 7.45 -41.56
C SER A 179 24.48 7.06 -40.06
N SER A 180 23.74 6.03 -39.62
CA SER A 180 23.75 4.57 -39.89
C SER A 180 24.98 3.84 -39.33
N HIS A 181 24.79 3.08 -38.26
CA HIS A 181 25.60 1.89 -37.94
C HIS A 181 24.70 0.78 -37.36
N GLN A 182 24.67 -0.32 -38.10
CA GLN A 182 24.18 -1.64 -37.74
C GLN A 182 25.29 -2.45 -37.04
N GLY A 183 24.89 -3.53 -36.36
CA GLY A 183 25.74 -4.66 -35.99
C GLY A 183 25.80 -4.86 -34.48
N GLY A 184 25.60 -6.04 -33.91
CA GLY A 184 25.40 -7.37 -34.48
C GLY A 184 25.20 -8.34 -33.31
N GLU A 185 24.45 -9.40 -33.57
CA GLU A 185 24.11 -10.47 -32.64
C GLU A 185 25.35 -11.24 -32.17
N GLY A 186 25.36 -11.63 -30.89
CA GLY A 186 26.36 -12.50 -30.28
C GLY A 186 25.68 -13.44 -29.30
N ASP A 187 25.24 -14.57 -29.84
CA ASP A 187 24.58 -15.70 -29.16
C ASP A 187 25.58 -16.38 -28.19
N VAL A 188 25.35 -16.24 -26.87
CA VAL A 188 26.16 -16.88 -25.82
C VAL A 188 25.50 -18.20 -25.43
N ARG A 189 26.06 -19.31 -25.91
CA ARG A 189 25.70 -20.66 -25.45
C ARG A 189 26.24 -20.88 -24.04
N ILE A 190 25.33 -21.18 -23.11
CA ILE A 190 25.64 -21.69 -21.77
C ILE A 190 25.72 -23.23 -21.84
N PRO A 191 26.79 -23.89 -21.36
CA PRO A 191 26.84 -25.34 -21.27
C PRO A 191 26.06 -25.87 -20.05
N ASP A 192 25.33 -26.97 -20.27
CA ASP A 192 24.50 -27.69 -19.30
C ASP A 192 25.36 -28.46 -18.27
N PRO A 193 25.07 -28.42 -16.95
CA PRO A 193 25.86 -29.09 -15.93
C PRO A 193 25.24 -30.46 -15.60
N ALA A 194 25.62 -31.50 -16.34
CA ALA A 194 25.34 -32.88 -15.94
C ALA A 194 26.45 -33.81 -16.43
N GLY A 195 27.51 -33.90 -15.62
CA GLY A 195 28.40 -35.05 -15.64
C GLY A 195 27.65 -36.27 -15.13
N ASN A 196 27.49 -37.27 -15.97
CA ASN A 196 27.16 -38.63 -15.55
C ASN A 196 28.23 -39.57 -16.10
N ASP A 197 29.28 -39.75 -15.31
CA ASP A 197 30.30 -40.77 -15.45
C ASP A 197 30.02 -41.92 -14.47
N GLY A 198 29.93 -43.14 -15.01
CA GLY A 198 30.28 -44.34 -14.25
C GLY A 198 29.17 -45.34 -13.92
N SER A 199 29.25 -46.47 -14.63
CA SER A 199 29.20 -47.85 -14.10
C SER A 199 28.00 -48.30 -13.27
N THR A 200 27.14 -49.14 -13.85
CA THR A 200 27.22 -50.64 -13.84
C THR A 200 26.29 -51.20 -14.89
#